data_AF-A5C4W4-F1
#
_entry.id   AF-A5C4W4-F1
#
_cell.length_a   1.000
_cell.length_b   1.000
_cell.length_c   1.000
_cell.angle_alpha   90.00
_cell.angle_beta   90.00
_cell.angle_gamma   90.00
#
_symmetry.space_group_name_H-M   'P 1'
#
loop_
_entity.id
_entity.type
_entity.pdbx_description
1 polymer ?
#
loop_
_entity_poly.entity_id
_entity_poly.type
_entity_poly.pdbx_seq_one_letter_code
_entity_poly.pdbx_strand_id
1 'polypeptide(L)'
;MASKHDIGWVHVEPVGGSRRTTKCKYYGKVIHGSITRLKQHIAHISGQVEECPRVSVDIVLDNICLILQKKKHTDSGPYYQSMIDTIAEAGLGIKGPMGYQIRNTYWKMRCKSLRSMIYHSSFDTTNIPKTADYMFSLVDKVVEEIGEENVVQVVTDNEASFKAIGMLLIEKRKHLFWSPCAAHYIDLMLEDIASMKQIKKTL
;
A
#
# COMPACT_ATOMS: atom_id res chain seq x y z
N MET A 1 -26.06 -3.77 5.84
CA MET A 1 -26.15 -3.58 7.31
C MET A 1 -24.75 -3.36 7.86
N ALA A 2 -24.53 -2.33 8.69
CA ALA A 2 -23.21 -2.04 9.26
C ALA A 2 -22.76 -3.20 10.16
N SER A 3 -21.60 -3.79 9.86
CA SER A 3 -21.04 -4.89 10.65
C SER A 3 -20.86 -4.43 12.10
N LYS A 4 -21.44 -5.17 13.05
CA LYS A 4 -21.28 -4.96 14.50
C LYS A 4 -19.81 -4.99 14.98
N HIS A 5 -18.88 -5.42 14.12
CA HIS A 5 -17.45 -5.57 14.41
C HIS A 5 -16.56 -4.53 13.69
N ASP A 6 -17.10 -3.36 13.32
CA ASP A 6 -16.26 -2.31 12.73
C ASP A 6 -15.40 -1.63 13.80
N ILE A 7 -14.12 -1.99 13.86
CA ILE A 7 -13.16 -1.47 14.86
C ILE A 7 -13.02 0.06 14.86
N GLY A 8 -13.42 0.75 13.78
CA GLY A 8 -13.50 2.21 13.77
C GLY A 8 -14.38 2.77 14.91
N TRP A 9 -15.34 1.99 15.41
CA TRP A 9 -16.15 2.34 16.58
C TRP A 9 -15.37 2.41 17.90
N VAL A 10 -14.21 1.77 18.01
CA VAL A 10 -13.37 1.82 19.23
C VAL A 10 -12.86 3.24 19.50
N HIS A 11 -12.68 4.01 18.43
CA HIS A 11 -12.06 5.34 18.44
C HIS A 11 -13.05 6.50 18.57
N VAL A 12 -14.35 6.20 18.73
CA VAL A 12 -15.42 7.20 18.83
C VAL A 12 -16.47 6.86 19.86
N GLU A 13 -17.28 7.87 20.18
CA GLU A 13 -18.47 7.76 21.01
C GLU A 13 -19.69 8.25 20.22
N PRO A 14 -20.82 7.53 20.21
CA PRO A 14 -22.04 8.01 19.57
C PRO A 14 -22.62 9.20 20.35
N VAL A 15 -23.10 10.21 19.63
CA VAL A 15 -23.75 11.39 20.20
C VAL A 15 -25.27 11.25 20.03
N GLY A 16 -26.03 11.46 21.11
CA GLY A 16 -27.50 11.45 21.07
C GLY A 16 -28.11 10.10 20.69
N GLY A 17 -27.44 8.98 20.97
CA GLY A 17 -27.93 7.63 20.69
C GLY A 17 -27.92 7.23 19.20
N SER A 18 -27.50 8.13 18.30
CA SER A 18 -27.45 7.88 16.86
C SER A 18 -26.04 7.49 16.41
N ARG A 19 -25.92 6.39 15.65
CA ARG A 19 -24.68 6.00 14.98
C ARG A 19 -24.32 6.87 13.77
N ARG A 20 -25.15 7.86 13.42
CA ARG A 20 -24.84 8.82 12.34
C ARG A 20 -24.12 10.05 12.84
N THR A 21 -23.90 10.18 14.15
CA THR A 21 -23.18 11.31 14.73
C THR A 21 -22.27 10.79 15.81
N THR A 22 -20.96 10.95 15.60
CA THR A 22 -19.93 10.37 16.45
C THR A 22 -18.93 11.43 16.88
N LYS A 23 -18.53 11.38 18.14
CA LYS A 23 -17.47 12.23 18.70
C LYS A 23 -16.16 11.45 18.70
N CYS A 24 -15.11 12.04 18.14
CA CYS A 24 -13.75 11.52 18.19
C CYS A 24 -13.22 11.54 19.63
N LYS A 25 -12.66 10.42 20.12
CA LYS A 25 -12.13 10.32 21.49
C LYS A 25 -10.84 11.13 21.71
N TYR A 26 -10.06 11.39 20.65
CA TYR A 26 -8.74 12.04 20.75
C TYR A 26 -8.82 13.56 20.69
N TYR A 27 -9.59 14.08 19.74
CA TYR A 27 -9.71 15.52 19.47
C TYR A 27 -11.09 16.09 19.85
N GLY A 28 -12.06 15.25 20.18
CA GLY A 28 -13.41 15.70 20.57
C GLY A 28 -14.29 16.17 19.41
N LYS A 29 -13.81 16.12 18.17
CA LYS A 29 -14.56 16.53 16.99
C LYS A 29 -15.82 15.68 16.78
N VAL A 30 -16.94 16.34 16.54
CA VAL A 30 -18.21 15.69 16.16
C VAL A 30 -18.23 15.52 14.65
N ILE A 31 -18.46 14.30 14.21
CA ILE A 31 -18.50 13.89 12.80
C ILE A 31 -19.90 13.37 12.51
N HIS A 32 -20.52 13.93 11.48
CA HIS A 32 -21.84 13.51 11.01
C HIS A 32 -21.72 12.67 9.74
N GLY A 33 -22.46 11.57 9.66
CA GLY A 33 -22.56 10.72 8.48
C GLY A 33 -22.21 9.26 8.75
N SER A 34 -21.75 8.57 7.69
CA SER A 34 -21.39 7.16 7.77
C SER A 34 -20.04 6.94 8.45
N ILE A 35 -19.79 5.69 8.84
CA ILE A 35 -18.49 5.24 9.39
C ILE A 35 -17.30 5.52 8.46
N THR A 36 -17.54 5.76 7.16
CA THR A 36 -16.50 6.12 6.19
C THR A 36 -15.83 7.44 6.53
N ARG A 37 -16.61 8.46 6.89
CA ARG A 37 -16.06 9.77 7.30
C ARG A 37 -15.24 9.62 8.58
N LEU A 38 -15.74 8.84 9.53
CA LEU A 38 -14.96 8.56 10.73
C LEU A 38 -13.59 7.93 10.39
N LYS A 39 -13.58 6.94 9.52
CA LYS A 39 -12.35 6.26 9.12
C LYS A 39 -11.38 7.21 8.43
N GLN A 40 -11.87 8.12 7.58
CA GLN A 40 -11.04 9.15 6.95
C GLN A 40 -10.37 10.07 7.98
N HIS A 41 -11.14 10.53 8.98
CA HIS A 41 -10.63 11.38 10.06
C HIS A 41 -9.49 10.72 10.85
N ILE A 42 -9.64 9.44 11.24
CA ILE A 42 -8.65 8.73 12.06
C ILE A 42 -7.46 8.24 11.22
N ALA A 43 -7.70 7.81 9.98
CA ALA A 43 -6.67 7.26 9.11
C ALA A 43 -5.93 8.31 8.27
N HIS A 44 -6.21 9.61 8.51
CA HIS A 44 -5.63 10.73 7.75
C HIS A 44 -5.75 10.55 6.23
N ILE A 45 -6.86 9.97 5.79
CA ILE A 45 -7.14 9.79 4.37
C ILE A 45 -7.88 11.04 3.90
N SER A 46 -7.33 11.71 2.89
CA SER A 46 -7.95 12.85 2.23
C SER A 46 -9.41 12.56 1.85
N GLY A 47 -10.33 13.47 2.20
CA GLY A 47 -11.76 13.23 2.06
C GLY A 47 -12.63 14.39 2.52
N GLN A 48 -13.89 14.08 2.86
CA GLN A 48 -14.91 15.08 3.24
C GLN A 48 -14.84 15.55 4.71
N VAL A 49 -13.77 15.19 5.41
CA VAL A 49 -13.61 15.44 6.84
C VAL A 49 -12.14 15.67 7.11
N GLU A 50 -11.83 16.65 7.95
CA GLU A 50 -10.45 16.93 8.35
C GLU A 50 -9.83 15.75 9.10
N GLU A 51 -8.52 15.65 9.03
CA GLU A 51 -7.73 14.67 9.78
C GLU A 51 -7.72 14.97 11.29
N CYS A 52 -7.48 13.94 12.10
CA CYS A 52 -7.40 14.11 13.54
C CYS A 52 -5.98 14.51 13.98
N PRO A 53 -5.76 15.71 14.53
CA PRO A 53 -4.40 16.17 14.88
C PRO A 53 -3.80 15.45 16.10
N ARG A 54 -4.61 14.68 16.86
CA ARG A 54 -4.21 14.03 18.12
C ARG A 54 -4.14 12.50 18.06
N VAL A 55 -4.41 11.91 16.91
CA VAL A 55 -4.28 10.46 16.74
C VAL A 55 -2.80 10.12 16.57
N SER A 56 -2.31 9.11 17.30
CA SER A 56 -0.93 8.64 17.14
C SER A 56 -0.74 7.95 15.80
N VAL A 57 0.48 8.01 15.25
CA VAL A 57 0.83 7.39 13.97
C VAL A 57 0.45 5.90 13.93
N ASP A 58 0.66 5.16 15.04
CA ASP A 58 0.26 3.75 15.13
C ASP A 58 -1.23 3.52 14.88
N ILE A 59 -2.09 4.39 15.43
CA ILE A 59 -3.54 4.30 15.27
C ILE A 59 -3.94 4.71 13.86
N VAL A 60 -3.28 5.71 13.27
CA VAL A 60 -3.46 6.07 11.85
C VAL A 60 -3.16 4.85 10.97
N LEU A 61 -1.99 4.24 11.13
CA LEU A 61 -1.51 3.11 10.33
C LEU A 61 -2.41 1.87 10.50
N ASP A 62 -2.81 1.54 11.72
CA ASP A 62 -3.75 0.45 11.98
C ASP A 62 -5.09 0.68 11.26
N ASN A 63 -5.61 1.91 11.28
CA ASN A 63 -6.87 2.25 10.62
C ASN A 63 -6.74 2.29 9.09
N ILE A 64 -5.63 2.80 8.52
CA ILE A 64 -5.32 2.69 7.08
C ILE A 64 -5.35 1.24 6.66
N CYS A 65 -4.70 0.38 7.45
CA CYS A 65 -4.74 -1.05 7.26
C CYS A 65 -6.19 -1.56 7.17
N LEU A 66 -7.00 -1.35 8.20
CA LEU A 66 -8.36 -1.87 8.24
C LEU A 66 -9.26 -1.39 7.09
N ILE A 67 -9.01 -0.17 6.58
CA ILE A 67 -9.70 0.37 5.41
C ILE A 67 -9.30 -0.38 4.14
N LEU A 68 -8.01 -0.60 3.93
CA LEU A 68 -7.48 -1.34 2.79
C LEU A 68 -7.95 -2.81 2.79
N GLN A 69 -8.08 -3.46 3.96
CA GLN A 69 -8.67 -4.80 4.06
C GLN A 69 -10.13 -4.86 3.56
N LYS A 70 -10.88 -3.76 3.74
CA LYS A 70 -12.31 -3.66 3.37
C LYS A 70 -12.53 -3.20 1.93
N LYS A 71 -11.51 -2.66 1.24
CA LYS A 71 -11.56 -2.48 -0.22
C LYS A 71 -11.56 -3.86 -0.86
N LYS A 72 -12.76 -4.44 -0.97
CA LYS A 72 -13.02 -5.67 -1.72
C LYS A 72 -12.62 -5.44 -3.18
N HIS A 73 -11.43 -5.86 -3.56
CA HIS A 73 -11.32 -6.51 -4.86
C HIS A 73 -11.91 -7.90 -4.68
N THR A 74 -12.93 -8.21 -5.45
CA THR A 74 -13.55 -9.53 -5.47
C THR A 74 -12.53 -10.52 -6.02
N ASP A 75 -11.72 -11.12 -5.15
CA ASP A 75 -10.94 -12.34 -5.47
C ASP A 75 -11.85 -13.57 -5.73
N SER A 76 -13.16 -13.36 -5.83
CA SER A 76 -14.12 -14.35 -6.31
C SER A 76 -14.21 -14.33 -7.83
N GLY A 77 -13.08 -14.17 -8.52
CA GLY A 77 -13.02 -14.55 -9.92
C GLY A 77 -13.36 -16.04 -10.00
N PRO A 78 -14.30 -16.48 -10.85
CA PRO A 78 -14.72 -17.89 -10.90
C PRO A 78 -13.56 -18.84 -11.21
N TYR A 79 -12.46 -18.30 -11.75
CA TYR A 79 -11.28 -19.03 -12.17
C TYR A 79 -10.25 -19.25 -11.06
N TYR A 80 -10.27 -18.50 -9.94
CA TYR A 80 -9.19 -18.58 -8.95
C TYR A 80 -9.12 -19.94 -8.27
N GLN A 81 -10.27 -20.46 -7.81
CA GLN A 81 -10.31 -21.76 -7.16
C GLN A 81 -9.97 -22.88 -8.15
N SER A 82 -10.53 -22.82 -9.36
CA SER A 82 -10.21 -23.77 -10.42
C SER A 82 -8.72 -23.78 -10.78
N MET A 83 -8.07 -22.60 -10.83
CA MET A 83 -6.64 -22.48 -11.09
C MET A 83 -5.81 -23.15 -9.99
N ILE A 84 -6.14 -22.90 -8.72
CA ILE A 84 -5.47 -23.51 -7.57
C ILE A 84 -5.65 -25.03 -7.58
N ASP A 85 -6.86 -25.50 -7.90
CA ASP A 85 -7.18 -26.92 -7.96
C ASP A 85 -6.40 -27.61 -9.11
N THR A 86 -6.34 -27.02 -10.30
CA THR A 86 -5.52 -27.54 -11.42
C THR A 86 -4.02 -27.56 -11.09
N ILE A 87 -3.49 -26.52 -10.41
CA ILE A 87 -2.09 -26.51 -9.98
C ILE A 87 -1.83 -27.63 -8.95
N ALA A 88 -2.75 -27.86 -8.01
CA ALA A 88 -2.63 -28.92 -7.02
C ALA A 88 -2.68 -30.31 -7.67
N GLU A 89 -3.54 -30.51 -8.66
CA GLU A 89 -3.66 -31.75 -9.44
C GLU A 89 -2.40 -32.05 -10.26
N ALA A 90 -1.78 -31.03 -10.88
CA ALA A 90 -0.55 -31.19 -11.65
C ALA A 90 0.70 -31.34 -10.76
N GLY A 91 0.64 -30.87 -9.52
CA GLY A 91 1.74 -30.90 -8.55
C GLY A 91 1.68 -32.10 -7.59
N LEU A 92 2.27 -31.94 -6.40
CA LEU A 92 2.33 -32.97 -5.35
C LEU A 92 0.98 -33.20 -4.62
N GLY A 93 -0.15 -32.70 -5.15
CA GLY A 93 -1.46 -32.81 -4.49
C GLY A 93 -1.64 -31.95 -3.24
N ILE A 94 -0.71 -31.03 -2.95
CA ILE A 94 -0.83 -30.11 -1.81
C ILE A 94 -1.94 -29.11 -2.12
N LYS A 95 -3.04 -29.17 -1.34
CA LYS A 95 -4.14 -28.20 -1.46
C LYS A 95 -3.62 -26.80 -1.14
N GLY A 96 -3.68 -25.92 -2.14
CA GLY A 96 -3.34 -24.52 -1.98
C GLY A 96 -4.27 -23.84 -0.95
N PRO A 97 -3.77 -22.86 -0.19
CA PRO A 97 -4.60 -22.09 0.72
C PRO A 97 -5.69 -21.35 -0.05
N MET A 98 -6.86 -21.19 0.56
CA MET A 98 -7.95 -20.40 -0.03
C MET A 98 -7.48 -18.95 -0.26
N GLY A 99 -7.99 -18.28 -1.31
CA GLY A 99 -7.63 -16.88 -1.59
C GLY A 99 -7.82 -15.95 -0.37
N TYR A 100 -8.83 -16.22 0.46
CA TYR A 100 -9.02 -15.55 1.75
C TYR A 100 -7.85 -15.72 2.74
N GLN A 101 -7.30 -16.94 2.84
CA GLN A 101 -6.19 -17.26 3.74
C GLN A 101 -4.89 -16.61 3.27
N ILE A 102 -4.64 -16.66 1.95
CA ILE A 102 -3.54 -15.93 1.30
C ILE A 102 -3.66 -14.45 1.62
N ARG A 103 -4.81 -13.85 1.27
CA ARG A 103 -5.05 -12.42 1.49
C ARG A 103 -4.83 -12.03 2.94
N ASN A 104 -5.40 -12.74 3.91
CA ASN A 104 -5.22 -12.40 5.32
C ASN A 104 -3.77 -12.51 5.80
N THR A 105 -3.00 -13.44 5.24
CA THR A 105 -1.58 -13.62 5.60
C THR A 105 -0.74 -12.48 5.05
N TYR A 106 -0.85 -12.20 3.75
CA TYR A 106 -0.20 -11.04 3.12
C TYR A 106 -0.65 -9.72 3.74
N TRP A 107 -1.92 -9.62 4.11
CA TRP A 107 -2.49 -8.47 4.80
C TRP A 107 -1.81 -8.22 6.15
N LYS A 108 -1.68 -9.25 6.98
CA LYS A 108 -0.97 -9.16 8.27
C LYS A 108 0.49 -8.79 8.08
N MET A 109 1.17 -9.37 7.09
CA MET A 109 2.55 -9.03 6.75
C MET A 109 2.68 -7.56 6.31
N ARG A 110 1.79 -7.09 5.44
CA ARG A 110 1.75 -5.70 4.97
C ARG A 110 1.49 -4.72 6.12
N CYS A 111 0.56 -5.02 7.03
CA CYS A 111 0.31 -4.15 8.18
C CYS A 111 1.46 -4.09 9.16
N LYS A 112 2.13 -5.22 9.40
CA LYS A 112 3.35 -5.25 10.21
C LYS A 112 4.44 -4.39 9.58
N SER A 113 4.61 -4.47 8.25
CA SER A 113 5.56 -3.65 7.50
C SER A 113 5.19 -2.15 7.52
N LEU A 114 3.91 -1.82 7.42
CA LEU A 114 3.44 -0.43 7.47
C LEU A 114 3.76 0.26 8.79
N ARG A 115 3.75 -0.46 9.93
CA ARG A 115 4.15 0.09 11.24
C ARG A 115 5.61 0.51 11.30
N SER A 116 6.48 -0.09 10.49
CA SER A 116 7.89 0.28 10.37
C SER A 116 8.16 1.25 9.21
N MET A 117 7.17 1.53 8.37
CA MET A 117 7.34 2.38 7.19
C MET A 117 7.10 3.84 7.55
N ILE A 118 8.15 4.64 7.49
CA ILE A 118 8.06 6.09 7.68
C ILE A 118 8.05 6.74 6.30
N TYR A 119 7.05 7.57 6.06
CA TYR A 119 7.03 8.43 4.89
C TYR A 119 7.92 9.65 5.17
N HIS A 120 8.97 9.84 4.37
CA HIS A 120 9.90 10.95 4.51
C HIS A 120 9.39 12.20 3.78
N SER A 121 9.19 12.12 2.47
CA SER A 121 8.79 13.26 1.64
C SER A 121 8.21 12.85 0.28
N SER A 122 7.63 13.82 -0.43
CA SER A 122 7.30 13.72 -1.86
C SER A 122 7.60 15.03 -2.56
N PHE A 123 7.75 14.95 -3.88
CA PHE A 123 8.04 16.08 -4.75
C PHE A 123 7.04 16.08 -5.90
N ASP A 124 6.42 17.23 -6.18
CA ASP A 124 5.61 17.39 -7.38
C ASP A 124 6.53 17.65 -8.58
N THR A 125 6.50 16.75 -9.56
CA THR A 125 7.30 16.84 -10.78
C THR A 125 6.43 16.96 -12.03
N THR A 126 5.15 17.31 -11.90
CA THR A 126 4.17 17.24 -13.02
C THR A 126 4.60 18.10 -14.22
N ASN A 127 5.17 19.28 -13.96
CA ASN A 127 5.58 20.23 -15.01
C ASN A 127 7.10 20.26 -15.24
N ILE A 128 7.83 19.27 -14.72
CA ILE A 128 9.30 19.22 -14.78
C ILE A 128 9.69 17.99 -15.62
N PRO A 129 10.56 18.15 -16.64
CA PRO A 129 11.11 17.01 -17.35
C PRO A 129 11.80 16.05 -16.37
N LYS A 130 11.36 14.79 -16.36
CA LYS A 130 11.90 13.73 -15.49
C LYS A 130 13.22 13.18 -16.06
N THR A 131 14.22 14.04 -16.19
CA THR A 131 15.57 13.61 -16.61
C THR A 131 16.25 12.80 -15.51
N ALA A 132 17.20 11.96 -15.89
CA ALA A 132 17.97 11.14 -14.94
C ALA A 132 18.67 12.04 -13.91
N ASP A 133 19.29 13.14 -14.33
CA ASP A 133 20.01 14.05 -13.44
C ASP A 133 19.10 14.75 -12.43
N TYR A 134 17.92 15.22 -12.87
CA TYR A 134 16.96 15.88 -11.98
C TYR A 134 16.44 14.89 -10.93
N MET A 135 16.02 13.71 -11.38
CA MET A 135 15.50 12.69 -10.47
C MET A 135 16.59 12.14 -9.54
N PHE A 136 17.83 12.01 -10.03
CA PHE A 136 18.99 11.69 -9.21
C PHE A 136 19.19 12.74 -8.11
N SER A 137 19.10 14.03 -8.43
CA SER A 137 19.26 15.11 -7.45
C SER A 137 18.22 15.03 -6.31
N LEU A 138 16.99 14.59 -6.61
CA LEU A 138 15.95 14.38 -5.60
C LEU A 138 16.28 13.21 -4.68
N VAL A 139 16.65 12.06 -5.24
CA VAL A 139 17.00 10.86 -4.48
C VAL A 139 18.24 11.11 -3.62
N ASP A 140 19.25 11.74 -4.21
CA ASP A 140 20.51 12.06 -3.56
C ASP A 140 20.31 13.01 -2.38
N LYS A 141 19.48 14.05 -2.54
CA LYS A 141 19.09 14.95 -1.45
C LYS A 141 18.42 14.21 -0.29
N VAL A 142 17.51 13.27 -0.58
CA VAL A 142 16.84 12.48 0.46
C VAL A 142 17.84 11.60 1.22
N VAL A 143 18.80 10.99 0.53
CA VAL A 143 19.86 10.21 1.17
C VAL A 143 20.73 11.09 2.08
N GLU A 144 21.05 12.31 1.66
CA GLU A 144 21.80 13.27 2.50
C GLU A 144 21.03 13.69 3.74
N GLU A 145 19.71 13.96 3.61
CA GLU A 145 18.85 14.33 4.73
C GLU A 145 18.70 13.21 5.77
N ILE A 146 18.65 11.95 5.32
CA ILE A 146 18.55 10.77 6.20
C ILE A 146 19.91 10.43 6.84
N GLY A 147 21.01 10.81 6.19
CA GLY A 147 22.36 10.37 6.53
C GLY A 147 22.70 9.09 5.78
N GLU A 148 23.81 9.14 5.06
CA GLU A 148 24.31 8.06 4.20
C GLU A 148 24.44 6.73 4.95
N GLU A 149 24.95 6.78 6.18
CA GLU A 149 25.14 5.65 7.09
C GLU A 149 23.83 4.97 7.53
N ASN A 150 22.70 5.65 7.40
CA ASN A 150 21.37 5.15 7.79
C ASN A 150 20.61 4.55 6.60
N VAL A 151 21.17 4.60 5.39
CA VAL A 151 20.56 4.05 4.18
C VAL A 151 21.33 2.79 3.78
N VAL A 152 20.62 1.69 3.56
CA VAL A 152 21.22 0.42 3.09
C VAL A 152 20.90 0.15 1.63
N GLN A 153 19.67 0.47 1.22
CA GLN A 153 19.17 0.14 -0.10
C GLN A 153 18.23 1.21 -0.63
N VAL A 154 18.37 1.53 -1.91
CA VAL A 154 17.41 2.34 -2.66
C VAL A 154 16.71 1.47 -3.70
N VAL A 155 15.38 1.47 -3.68
CA VAL A 155 14.54 0.72 -4.63
C VAL A 155 13.75 1.70 -5.49
N THR A 156 13.91 1.62 -6.81
CA THR A 156 13.21 2.49 -7.78
C THR A 156 12.47 1.67 -8.81
N ASP A 157 11.65 2.32 -9.64
CA ASP A 157 11.08 1.68 -10.82
C ASP A 157 12.18 1.15 -11.78
N ASN A 158 11.83 0.20 -12.65
CA ASN A 158 12.68 -0.44 -13.64
C ASN A 158 12.71 0.30 -15.00
N GLU A 159 11.99 1.42 -15.12
CA GLU A 159 12.06 2.29 -16.30
C GLU A 159 13.52 2.75 -16.57
N ALA A 160 13.85 3.01 -17.83
CA ALA A 160 15.22 3.35 -18.25
C ALA A 160 15.80 4.57 -17.50
N SER A 161 14.98 5.58 -17.24
CA SER A 161 15.35 6.78 -16.46
C SER A 161 15.79 6.42 -15.04
N PHE A 162 15.05 5.54 -14.37
CA PHE A 162 15.34 5.10 -13.00
C PHE A 162 16.53 4.14 -12.90
N LYS A 163 16.79 3.35 -13.95
CA LYS A 163 18.04 2.59 -14.05
C LYS A 163 19.26 3.50 -14.09
N ALA A 164 19.21 4.56 -14.89
CA ALA A 164 20.30 5.53 -14.98
C ALA A 164 20.57 6.19 -13.61
N ILE A 165 19.51 6.59 -12.90
CA ILE A 165 19.62 7.15 -11.54
C ILE A 165 20.28 6.15 -10.58
N GLY A 166 19.86 4.88 -10.62
CA GLY A 166 20.41 3.83 -9.79
C GLY A 166 21.91 3.63 -9.99
N MET A 167 22.35 3.68 -11.25
CA MET A 167 23.78 3.60 -11.59
C MET A 167 24.57 4.80 -11.08
N LEU A 168 24.05 6.02 -11.28
CA LEU A 168 24.66 7.25 -10.75
C LEU A 168 24.75 7.22 -9.21
N LEU A 169 23.74 6.65 -8.54
CA LEU A 169 23.72 6.53 -7.09
C LEU A 169 24.79 5.57 -6.56
N ILE A 170 24.93 4.38 -7.16
CA ILE A 170 25.98 3.43 -6.76
C ILE A 170 27.37 3.99 -7.08
N GLU A 171 27.52 4.74 -8.18
CA GLU A 171 28.77 5.39 -8.54
C GLU A 171 29.18 6.46 -7.50
N LYS A 172 28.24 7.32 -7.09
CA LYS A 172 28.48 8.34 -6.06
C LYS A 172 28.68 7.72 -4.67
N ARG A 173 27.88 6.70 -4.31
CA ARG A 173 27.74 6.17 -2.95
C ARG A 173 28.00 4.67 -2.91
N LYS A 174 29.28 4.29 -2.76
CA LYS A 174 29.75 2.90 -2.87
C LYS A 174 29.25 1.94 -1.79
N HIS A 175 28.76 2.45 -0.66
CA HIS A 175 28.24 1.64 0.44
C HIS A 175 26.72 1.36 0.30
N LEU A 176 26.03 1.99 -0.67
CA LEU A 176 24.62 1.73 -0.97
C LEU A 176 24.45 0.63 -2.02
N PHE A 177 23.35 -0.10 -1.86
CA PHE A 177 22.83 -0.97 -2.91
C PHE A 177 21.64 -0.30 -3.61
N TRP A 178 21.59 -0.38 -4.93
CA TRP A 178 20.39 -0.06 -5.69
C TRP A 178 19.82 -1.31 -6.35
N SER A 179 18.49 -1.43 -6.34
CA SER A 179 17.79 -2.49 -7.06
C SER A 179 16.49 -1.97 -7.69
N PRO A 180 16.16 -2.42 -8.91
CA PRO A 180 14.87 -2.15 -9.52
C PRO A 180 13.70 -2.83 -8.77
N CYS A 181 12.50 -2.27 -8.91
CA CYS A 181 11.30 -2.68 -8.19
C CYS A 181 10.82 -4.07 -8.63
N ALA A 182 10.77 -5.00 -7.69
CA ALA A 182 10.23 -6.35 -7.92
C ALA A 182 8.76 -6.35 -8.37
N ALA A 183 7.95 -5.42 -7.84
CA ALA A 183 6.54 -5.34 -8.22
C ALA A 183 6.37 -5.00 -9.71
N HIS A 184 7.21 -4.09 -10.23
CA HIS A 184 7.17 -3.74 -11.64
C HIS A 184 7.63 -4.90 -12.53
N TYR A 185 8.65 -5.67 -12.12
CA TYR A 185 9.01 -6.90 -12.85
C TYR A 185 7.88 -7.91 -12.92
N ILE A 186 7.17 -8.12 -11.81
CA ILE A 186 6.02 -9.03 -11.77
C ILE A 186 4.94 -8.54 -12.75
N ASP A 187 4.67 -7.24 -12.77
CA ASP A 187 3.68 -6.63 -13.68
C ASP A 187 4.05 -6.88 -15.15
N LEU A 188 5.29 -6.58 -15.54
CA LEU A 188 5.80 -6.84 -16.90
C LEU A 188 5.75 -8.33 -17.28
N MET A 189 6.13 -9.22 -16.37
CA MET A 189 6.04 -10.67 -16.59
C MET A 189 4.59 -11.12 -16.82
N LEU A 190 3.65 -10.55 -16.07
CA LEU A 190 2.22 -10.84 -16.22
C LEU A 190 1.66 -10.27 -17.52
N GLU A 191 2.08 -9.08 -17.94
CA GLU A 191 1.71 -8.50 -19.24
C GLU A 191 2.18 -9.35 -20.42
N ASP A 192 3.42 -9.86 -20.37
CA ASP A 192 3.97 -10.75 -21.38
C ASP A 192 3.17 -12.06 -21.48
N ILE A 193 2.84 -12.65 -20.33
CA ILE A 193 2.01 -13.86 -20.24
C ILE A 193 0.61 -13.58 -20.82
N ALA A 194 -0.02 -12.47 -20.44
CA ALA A 194 -1.33 -12.08 -20.95
C ALA A 194 -1.33 -11.83 -22.47
N SER A 195 -0.19 -11.41 -23.02
CA SER A 195 0.00 -11.15 -24.45
C SER A 195 0.19 -12.42 -25.29
N MET A 196 0.42 -13.59 -24.68
CA MET A 196 0.56 -14.86 -25.39
C MET A 196 -0.73 -15.21 -26.16
N LYS A 197 -0.61 -15.61 -27.43
CA LYS A 197 -1.77 -15.89 -28.31
C LYS A 197 -2.75 -16.92 -27.74
N GLN A 198 -2.25 -17.90 -26.98
CA GLN A 198 -3.06 -18.93 -26.35
C GLN A 198 -3.91 -18.35 -25.21
N ILE A 199 -3.33 -17.47 -24.39
CA ILE A 199 -3.96 -16.86 -23.21
C ILE A 199 -4.91 -15.74 -23.63
N LYS A 200 -4.51 -14.91 -24.61
CA LYS A 200 -5.34 -13.83 -25.17
C LYS A 200 -6.65 -14.30 -25.81
N LYS A 201 -6.77 -15.59 -26.16
CA LYS A 201 -8.02 -16.19 -26.65
C LYS A 201 -8.99 -16.56 -25.52
N THR A 202 -8.52 -16.57 -24.28
CA THR A 202 -9.25 -17.06 -23.10
C THR A 202 -9.57 -15.92 -22.11
N LEU A 203 -8.81 -14.83 -22.16
CA LEU A 203 -9.12 -13.54 -21.50
C LEU A 203 -10.10 -12.71 -22.35
#